data_AF-A0A258ZLQ3-F1
#
_entry.id   AF-A0A258ZLQ3-F1
#
_cell.length_a   1.000
_cell.length_b   1.000
_cell.length_c   1.000
_cell.angle_alpha   90.00
_cell.angle_beta   90.00
_cell.angle_gamma   90.00
#
_symmetry.space_group_name_H-M   'P 1'
#
loop_
_entity.id
_entity.type
_entity.pdbx_description
1 polymer ?
#
loop_
_entity_poly.entity_id
_entity_poly.type
_entity_poly.pdbx_seq_one_letter_code
_entity_poly.pdbx_strand_id
1 'polypeptide(L)'
;MALKTTGGALAIAFGLSLAGLAPAGAQAQVTGSIFGFPANPTPEATRPASHPLMTPEAIAQAQANFPNCIAGMWPLAQAKGVSQRGFQRFTTGLEPDMKIMDYLDSQPEFSRALGDYVNMLVSEKRIAKGKEILAKYKPIFDAMEKAYKVDRYTVAAIWGIESDYGNPNGMGSRSVLRSTATLACIGRRQDYFRD
;
A
#
# COMPACT_ATOMS: atom_id res chain seq x y z
N MET A 1 69.62 -55.95 -15.99
CA MET A 1 68.57 -56.95 -16.22
C MET A 1 67.25 -56.19 -16.35
N ALA A 2 66.64 -55.87 -17.51
CA ALA A 2 66.58 -56.54 -18.83
C ALA A 2 66.16 -58.01 -18.65
N LEU A 3 64.99 -58.51 -19.07
CA LEU A 3 64.32 -58.47 -20.39
C LEU A 3 62.83 -58.90 -20.18
N LYS A 4 61.82 -58.20 -20.73
CA LYS A 4 61.13 -58.43 -22.02
C LYS A 4 60.02 -59.51 -22.07
N THR A 5 58.81 -59.02 -22.42
CA THR A 5 57.87 -59.44 -23.50
C THR A 5 57.23 -60.83 -23.41
N THR A 6 55.98 -61.08 -23.81
CA THR A 6 55.15 -60.65 -24.98
C THR A 6 53.73 -61.18 -24.67
N GLY A 7 52.59 -60.56 -25.00
CA GLY A 7 52.08 -60.21 -26.33
C GLY A 7 50.80 -61.02 -26.60
N GLY A 8 49.71 -60.35 -26.97
CA GLY A 8 48.45 -61.00 -27.36
C GLY A 8 47.26 -60.05 -27.36
N ALA A 9 47.14 -59.25 -28.42
CA ALA A 9 45.99 -58.40 -28.68
C ALA A 9 44.86 -59.20 -29.35
N LEU A 10 43.62 -59.00 -28.90
CA LEU A 10 42.43 -59.20 -29.73
C LEU A 10 41.51 -58.00 -29.52
N ALA A 11 41.43 -57.15 -30.53
CA ALA A 11 40.48 -56.05 -30.63
C ALA A 11 39.18 -56.60 -31.22
N ILE A 12 38.05 -56.41 -30.54
CA ILE A 12 36.72 -56.36 -31.15
C ILE A 12 35.97 -55.16 -30.58
N ALA A 13 35.28 -54.51 -31.49
CA ALA A 13 34.86 -53.12 -31.50
C ALA A 13 33.65 -52.78 -30.64
N PHE A 14 33.65 -51.51 -30.22
CA PHE A 14 32.53 -50.56 -30.17
C PHE A 14 31.18 -51.01 -29.60
N GLY A 15 30.95 -50.56 -28.36
CA GLY A 15 29.63 -50.32 -27.79
C GLY A 15 29.72 -49.25 -26.69
N LEU A 16 30.08 -48.02 -27.06
CA LEU A 16 30.01 -46.88 -26.14
C LEU A 16 28.53 -46.55 -25.90
N SER A 17 27.93 -47.10 -24.84
CA SER A 17 26.70 -46.56 -24.27
C SER A 17 27.05 -45.30 -23.47
N LEU A 18 27.11 -44.16 -24.16
CA LEU A 18 26.96 -42.85 -23.54
C LEU A 18 25.50 -42.70 -23.11
N ALA A 19 25.19 -43.14 -21.90
CA ALA A 19 24.03 -42.63 -21.19
C ALA A 19 24.30 -41.14 -20.91
N GLY A 20 23.80 -40.27 -21.80
CA GLY A 20 23.86 -38.84 -21.61
C GLY A 20 23.11 -38.47 -20.34
N LEU A 21 23.84 -38.09 -19.29
CA LEU A 21 23.29 -37.25 -18.24
C LEU A 21 22.95 -35.90 -18.89
N ALA A 22 21.67 -35.71 -19.21
CA ALA A 22 21.14 -34.40 -19.52
C ALA A 22 21.39 -33.49 -18.29
N PRO A 23 21.80 -32.23 -18.48
CA PRO A 23 21.76 -31.28 -17.39
C PRO A 23 20.29 -31.14 -16.98
N ALA A 24 20.00 -31.35 -15.70
CA ALA A 24 18.73 -30.98 -15.12
C ALA A 24 18.58 -29.46 -15.26
N GLY A 25 17.99 -29.03 -16.38
CA GLY A 25 17.50 -27.67 -16.55
C GLY A 25 16.38 -27.50 -15.54
N ALA A 26 16.70 -26.89 -14.40
CA ALA A 26 15.70 -26.32 -13.51
C ALA A 26 15.05 -25.15 -14.27
N GLN A 27 14.10 -25.46 -15.14
CA GLN A 27 13.14 -24.48 -15.62
C GLN A 27 12.23 -24.21 -14.43
N ALA A 28 12.47 -23.07 -13.77
CA ALA A 28 11.53 -22.50 -12.84
C ALA A 28 10.16 -22.45 -13.54
N GLN A 29 9.23 -23.29 -13.11
CA GLN A 29 7.85 -23.14 -13.50
C GLN A 29 7.42 -21.78 -12.96
N VAL A 30 7.26 -20.81 -13.86
CA VAL A 30 6.58 -19.55 -13.57
C VAL A 30 5.11 -19.93 -13.37
N THR A 31 4.78 -20.32 -12.14
CA THR A 31 3.40 -20.46 -11.69
C THR A 31 2.76 -19.08 -11.75
N GLY A 32 1.84 -18.90 -12.69
CA GLY A 32 0.88 -17.79 -12.70
C GLY A 32 1.19 -16.68 -13.70
N SER A 33 0.88 -16.92 -14.98
CA SER A 33 0.52 -15.82 -15.88
C SER A 33 -0.78 -15.19 -15.37
N ILE A 34 -0.67 -14.03 -14.72
CA ILE A 34 -1.82 -13.22 -14.24
C ILE A 34 -2.53 -12.49 -15.39
N PHE A 35 -2.04 -12.61 -16.62
CA PHE A 35 -2.56 -11.90 -17.79
C PHE A 35 -3.55 -12.77 -18.56
N GLY A 36 -4.78 -12.82 -18.04
CA GLY A 36 -5.91 -13.50 -18.67
C GLY A 36 -7.22 -13.08 -18.04
N PHE A 37 -7.45 -11.78 -17.85
CA PHE A 37 -8.75 -11.28 -17.42
C PHE A 37 -9.66 -11.07 -18.67
N PRO A 38 -10.88 -11.64 -18.70
CA PRO A 38 -11.83 -11.35 -19.76
C PRO A 38 -12.19 -9.85 -19.79
N ALA A 39 -12.58 -9.38 -20.97
CA ALA A 39 -12.93 -7.99 -21.23
C ALA A 39 -13.98 -7.45 -20.26
N ASN A 40 -13.73 -6.22 -19.78
CA ASN A 40 -14.50 -5.40 -18.84
C ASN A 40 -15.97 -5.83 -18.60
N PRO A 41 -16.38 -6.15 -17.36
CA PRO A 41 -17.76 -5.88 -16.98
C PRO A 41 -18.00 -4.38 -17.14
N THR A 42 -19.10 -3.99 -17.80
CA THR A 42 -19.59 -2.61 -17.80
C THR A 42 -19.61 -2.10 -16.36
N PRO A 43 -19.08 -0.89 -16.08
CA PRO A 43 -19.14 -0.34 -14.75
C PRO A 43 -20.60 0.00 -14.44
N GLU A 44 -21.32 -0.95 -13.84
CA GLU A 44 -22.52 -0.62 -13.09
C GLU A 44 -22.03 0.16 -11.87
N ALA A 45 -22.02 1.49 -12.04
CA ALA A 45 -21.70 2.46 -11.01
C ALA A 45 -22.63 2.22 -9.81
N THR A 46 -22.18 1.40 -8.88
CA THR A 46 -22.83 1.24 -7.59
C THR A 46 -22.56 2.53 -6.83
N ARG A 47 -23.44 3.51 -6.99
CA ARG A 47 -23.42 4.81 -6.31
C ARG A 47 -23.29 4.61 -4.80
N PRO A 48 -22.22 5.03 -4.12
CA PRO A 48 -22.31 5.30 -2.69
C PRO A 48 -22.86 6.72 -2.55
N ALA A 49 -24.14 6.93 -2.88
CA ALA A 49 -24.76 8.26 -2.81
C ALA A 49 -26.17 8.19 -2.22
N SER A 50 -26.33 7.47 -1.12
CA SER A 50 -27.59 7.42 -0.37
C SER A 50 -27.42 7.61 1.15
N HIS A 51 -26.24 8.02 1.62
CA HIS A 51 -26.09 8.37 3.03
C HIS A 51 -26.79 9.72 3.30
N PRO A 52 -27.72 9.83 4.28
CA PRO A 52 -28.48 11.06 4.52
C PRO A 52 -27.62 12.29 4.80
N LEU A 53 -26.46 12.11 5.44
CA LEU A 53 -25.50 13.19 5.70
C LEU A 53 -24.64 13.61 4.49
N MET A 54 -24.80 12.95 3.34
CA MET A 54 -24.07 13.28 2.11
C MET A 54 -24.93 14.01 1.08
N THR A 55 -26.15 14.45 1.43
CA THR A 55 -26.93 15.32 0.53
C THR A 55 -26.35 16.73 0.52
N PRO A 56 -26.50 17.50 -0.60
CA PRO A 56 -26.04 18.88 -0.67
C PRO A 56 -26.57 19.75 0.48
N GLU A 57 -27.85 19.59 0.83
CA GLU A 57 -28.50 20.34 1.91
C GLU A 57 -27.90 19.99 3.27
N ALA A 58 -27.69 18.69 3.56
CA ALA A 58 -27.10 18.24 4.82
C ALA A 58 -25.65 18.72 4.96
N ILE A 59 -24.86 18.64 3.88
CA ILE A 59 -23.48 19.13 3.86
C ILE A 59 -23.44 20.64 4.09
N ALA A 60 -24.30 21.42 3.42
CA ALA A 60 -24.34 22.88 3.58
C ALA A 60 -24.74 23.28 5.01
N GLN A 61 -25.74 22.60 5.59
CA GLN A 61 -26.16 22.84 6.98
C GLN A 61 -25.02 22.51 7.97
N ALA A 62 -24.35 21.37 7.80
CA ALA A 62 -23.24 20.96 8.65
C ALA A 62 -22.04 21.90 8.52
N GLN A 63 -21.74 22.38 7.29
CA GLN A 63 -20.70 23.38 7.06
C GLN A 63 -21.01 24.69 7.77
N ALA A 64 -22.24 25.19 7.69
CA ALA A 64 -22.66 26.41 8.39
C ALA A 64 -22.60 26.24 9.93
N ASN A 65 -22.84 25.03 10.43
CA ASN A 65 -22.79 24.71 11.85
C ASN A 65 -21.39 24.26 12.35
N PHE A 66 -20.38 24.27 11.48
CA PHE A 66 -19.05 23.74 11.79
C PHE A 66 -18.44 24.31 13.09
N PRO A 67 -18.46 25.63 13.36
CA PRO A 67 -17.92 26.17 14.60
C PRO A 67 -18.58 25.62 15.86
N ASN A 68 -19.90 25.38 15.82
CA ASN A 68 -20.63 24.80 16.95
C ASN A 68 -20.31 23.32 17.14
N CYS A 69 -20.16 22.57 16.04
CA CYS A 69 -19.69 21.18 16.12
C CYS A 69 -18.31 21.09 16.77
N ILE A 70 -17.37 21.95 16.35
CA ILE A 70 -16.05 22.05 16.98
C ILE A 70 -16.18 22.36 18.47
N ALA A 71 -16.92 23.41 18.84
CA ALA A 71 -17.11 23.77 20.24
C ALA A 71 -17.73 22.63 21.06
N GLY A 72 -18.66 21.87 20.47
CA GLY A 72 -19.30 20.71 21.07
C GLY A 72 -18.37 19.54 21.35
N MET A 73 -17.17 19.49 20.74
CA MET A 73 -16.18 18.46 21.04
C MET A 73 -15.39 18.71 22.33
N TRP A 74 -15.50 19.91 22.95
CA TRP A 74 -14.72 20.25 24.15
C TRP A 74 -14.86 19.23 25.30
N PRO A 75 -16.07 18.78 25.70
CA PRO A 75 -16.20 17.82 26.79
C PRO A 75 -15.46 16.50 26.51
N LEU A 76 -15.51 16.01 25.27
CA LEU A 76 -14.80 14.81 24.86
C LEU A 76 -13.28 15.02 24.84
N ALA A 77 -12.82 16.13 24.27
CA ALA A 77 -11.39 16.48 24.24
C ALA A 77 -10.82 16.61 25.67
N GLN A 78 -11.56 17.25 26.56
CA GLN A 78 -11.22 17.36 27.98
C GLN A 78 -11.14 15.99 28.65
N ALA A 79 -12.12 15.11 28.42
CA ALA A 79 -12.12 13.76 28.96
C ALA A 79 -10.92 12.92 28.47
N LYS A 80 -10.41 13.20 27.26
CA LYS A 80 -9.19 12.60 26.69
C LYS A 80 -7.89 13.32 27.12
N GLY A 81 -7.96 14.27 28.05
CA GLY A 81 -6.79 14.96 28.61
C GLY A 81 -6.25 16.13 27.78
N VAL A 82 -6.99 16.61 26.77
CA VAL A 82 -6.60 17.79 26.00
C VAL A 82 -6.80 19.04 26.87
N SER A 83 -5.73 19.82 27.05
CA SER A 83 -5.82 21.09 27.77
C SER A 83 -6.71 22.09 27.03
N GLN A 84 -7.46 22.92 27.77
CA GLN A 84 -8.32 23.96 27.19
C GLN A 84 -7.54 24.91 26.28
N ARG A 85 -6.33 25.31 26.72
CA ARG A 85 -5.42 26.15 25.94
C ARG A 85 -5.02 25.49 24.62
N GLY A 86 -4.68 24.20 24.66
CA GLY A 86 -4.33 23.43 23.46
C GLY A 86 -5.52 23.34 22.51
N PHE A 87 -6.69 23.00 23.03
CA PHE A 87 -7.92 22.95 22.24
C PHE A 87 -8.17 24.28 21.53
N GLN A 88 -8.27 25.38 22.28
CA GLN A 88 -8.49 26.72 21.71
C GLN A 88 -7.41 27.10 20.69
N ARG A 89 -6.13 26.88 20.99
CA ARG A 89 -5.03 27.18 20.08
C ARG A 89 -5.20 26.52 18.71
N PHE A 90 -5.70 25.29 18.69
CA PHE A 90 -5.81 24.51 17.46
C PHE A 90 -7.18 24.63 16.78
N THR A 91 -8.24 24.97 17.51
CA THR A 91 -9.61 24.96 16.98
C THR A 91 -10.24 26.33 16.78
N THR A 92 -9.72 27.40 17.40
CA THR A 92 -10.23 28.76 17.20
C THR A 92 -10.02 29.21 15.75
N GLY A 93 -11.11 29.57 15.06
CA GLY A 93 -11.08 30.00 13.66
C GLY A 93 -10.81 28.87 12.67
N LEU A 94 -10.96 27.61 13.09
CA LEU A 94 -10.82 26.47 12.18
C LEU A 94 -11.98 26.44 11.18
N GLU A 95 -11.65 26.32 9.90
CA GLU A 95 -12.61 26.23 8.80
C GLU A 95 -12.53 24.83 8.14
N PRO A 96 -13.66 24.25 7.70
CA PRO A 96 -13.67 22.92 7.09
C PRO A 96 -12.98 22.91 5.71
N ASP A 97 -12.40 21.78 5.32
CA ASP A 97 -11.91 21.55 3.94
C ASP A 97 -12.97 20.80 3.13
N MET A 98 -13.83 21.56 2.45
CA MET A 98 -14.96 21.00 1.71
C MET A 98 -14.56 20.09 0.54
N LYS A 99 -13.32 20.18 0.04
CA LYS A 99 -12.82 19.25 -0.99
C LYS A 99 -12.84 17.81 -0.50
N ILE A 100 -12.79 17.58 0.81
CA ILE A 100 -12.83 16.24 1.40
C ILE A 100 -14.16 15.53 1.12
N MET A 101 -15.27 16.27 0.96
CA MET A 101 -16.56 15.66 0.67
C MET A 101 -16.57 14.95 -0.70
N ASP A 102 -15.84 15.50 -1.68
CA ASP A 102 -15.68 14.89 -3.01
C ASP A 102 -14.88 13.58 -2.95
N TYR A 103 -13.91 13.51 -2.04
CA TYR A 103 -13.04 12.33 -1.86
C TYR A 103 -13.66 11.24 -1.00
N LEU A 104 -14.57 11.61 -0.09
CA LEU A 104 -15.16 10.65 0.84
C LEU A 104 -15.97 9.57 0.10
N ASP A 105 -16.55 9.89 -1.06
CA ASP A 105 -17.33 8.96 -1.91
C ASP A 105 -16.59 8.42 -3.14
N SER A 106 -15.39 8.92 -3.46
CA SER A 106 -14.63 8.47 -4.61
C SER A 106 -13.53 7.49 -4.22
N GLN A 107 -13.82 6.19 -4.28
CA GLN A 107 -12.81 5.13 -4.10
C GLN A 107 -12.38 4.56 -5.46
N PRO A 108 -11.17 4.89 -5.95
CA PRO A 108 -10.68 4.48 -7.27
C PRO A 108 -10.53 2.96 -7.42
N GLU A 109 -10.43 2.22 -6.31
CA GLU A 109 -10.32 0.76 -6.26
C GLU A 109 -11.49 0.04 -6.93
N PHE A 110 -12.67 0.66 -6.96
CA PHE A 110 -13.88 0.08 -7.57
C PHE A 110 -14.16 0.60 -8.98
N SER A 111 -13.36 1.53 -9.49
CA SER A 111 -13.60 2.21 -10.78
C SER A 111 -12.50 1.97 -11.82
N ARG A 112 -11.41 1.29 -11.45
CA ARG A 112 -10.29 0.97 -12.35
C ARG A 112 -10.17 -0.53 -12.60
N ALA A 113 -9.68 -0.91 -13.78
CA ALA A 113 -9.31 -2.29 -14.05
C ALA A 113 -8.16 -2.71 -13.12
N LEU A 114 -8.24 -3.92 -12.58
CA LEU A 114 -7.27 -4.43 -11.59
C LEU A 114 -5.82 -4.34 -12.08
N GLY A 115 -5.58 -4.65 -13.35
CA GLY A 115 -4.24 -4.56 -13.95
C GLY A 115 -3.67 -3.13 -13.91
N ASP A 116 -4.49 -2.13 -14.24
CA ASP A 116 -4.08 -0.72 -14.21
C ASP A 116 -3.82 -0.25 -12.77
N TYR A 117 -4.62 -0.72 -11.81
CA TYR A 117 -4.43 -0.43 -10.39
C TYR A 117 -3.09 -0.99 -9.89
N VAL A 118 -2.79 -2.27 -10.17
CA VAL A 118 -1.53 -2.91 -9.76
C VAL A 118 -0.33 -2.24 -10.44
N ASN A 119 -0.40 -1.93 -11.73
CA ASN A 119 0.69 -1.28 -12.47
C ASN A 119 1.00 0.13 -11.92
N MET A 120 -0.01 0.85 -11.44
CA MET A 120 0.18 2.13 -10.75
C MET A 120 0.90 1.97 -9.40
N LEU A 121 0.59 0.90 -8.66
CA LEU A 121 1.17 0.63 -7.35
C LEU A 121 2.57 0.00 -7.42
N VAL A 122 2.90 -0.73 -8.49
CA VAL A 122 4.15 -1.49 -8.61
C VAL A 122 4.93 -1.04 -9.83
N SER A 123 5.46 0.19 -9.77
CA SER A 123 6.33 0.72 -10.84
C SER A 123 7.80 0.35 -10.63
N GLU A 124 8.55 0.20 -11.73
CA GLU A 124 10.01 -0.02 -11.71
C GLU A 124 10.75 1.01 -10.86
N LYS A 125 10.32 2.28 -10.95
CA LYS A 125 10.84 3.37 -10.12
C LYS A 125 10.69 3.06 -8.62
N ARG A 126 9.51 2.59 -8.19
CA ARG A 126 9.24 2.27 -6.79
C ARG A 126 10.00 1.03 -6.32
N ILE A 127 10.19 0.04 -7.20
CA ILE A 127 11.01 -1.15 -6.92
C ILE A 127 12.48 -0.76 -6.72
N ALA A 128 13.04 0.02 -7.65
CA ALA A 128 14.41 0.51 -7.54
C ALA A 128 14.61 1.28 -6.24
N LYS A 129 13.67 2.18 -5.91
CA LYS A 129 13.72 2.94 -4.67
C LYS A 129 13.61 2.05 -3.42
N GLY A 130 12.76 1.03 -3.45
CA GLY A 130 12.63 0.07 -2.35
C GLY A 130 13.93 -0.66 -2.07
N LYS A 131 14.66 -1.08 -3.11
CA LYS A 131 15.99 -1.72 -2.96
C LYS A 131 17.00 -0.76 -2.30
N GLU A 132 17.02 0.51 -2.70
CA GLU A 132 17.86 1.52 -2.05
C GLU A 132 17.52 1.70 -0.57
N ILE A 133 16.23 1.79 -0.24
CA ILE A 133 15.73 1.98 1.13
C ILE A 133 16.09 0.80 2.03
N LEU A 134 15.91 -0.43 1.52
CA LEU A 134 16.29 -1.67 2.23
C LEU A 134 17.79 -1.73 2.51
N ALA A 135 18.62 -1.32 1.54
CA ALA A 135 20.07 -1.26 1.72
C ALA A 135 20.47 -0.15 2.73
N LYS A 136 19.92 1.05 2.57
CA LYS A 136 20.22 2.23 3.41
C LYS A 136 19.88 1.99 4.88
N TYR A 137 18.73 1.39 5.16
CA TYR A 137 18.24 1.17 6.51
C TYR A 137 18.36 -0.29 6.97
N LYS A 138 19.28 -1.06 6.38
CA LYS A 138 19.47 -2.48 6.70
C LYS A 138 19.53 -2.77 8.22
N PRO A 139 20.30 -2.02 9.05
CA PRO A 139 20.35 -2.30 10.48
C PRO A 139 18.99 -2.13 11.18
N ILE A 140 18.16 -1.19 10.72
CA ILE A 140 16.82 -0.95 11.26
C ILE A 140 15.89 -2.11 10.86
N PHE A 141 15.93 -2.53 9.60
CA PHE A 141 15.15 -3.68 9.14
C PHE A 141 15.55 -4.98 9.84
N ASP A 142 16.85 -5.23 10.03
CA ASP A 142 17.34 -6.41 10.77
C ASP A 142 16.81 -6.41 12.22
N ALA A 143 16.84 -5.26 12.89
CA ALA A 143 16.30 -5.12 14.25
C ALA A 143 14.77 -5.29 14.29
N MET A 144 14.07 -4.71 13.31
CA MET A 144 12.61 -4.78 13.17
C MET A 144 12.15 -6.22 12.93
N GLU A 145 12.75 -6.95 11.99
CA GLU A 145 12.43 -8.36 11.72
C GLU A 145 12.65 -9.22 12.96
N LYS A 146 13.74 -8.98 13.70
CA LYS A 146 14.02 -9.71 14.93
C LYS A 146 12.95 -9.45 16.00
N ALA A 147 12.52 -8.20 16.17
CA ALA A 147 11.58 -7.78 17.19
C ALA A 147 10.13 -8.18 16.87
N TYR A 148 9.69 -7.93 15.64
CA TYR A 148 8.27 -8.02 15.25
C TYR A 148 7.94 -9.24 14.40
N LYS A 149 8.95 -9.96 13.88
CA LYS A 149 8.77 -11.16 13.03
C LYS A 149 7.99 -10.89 11.73
N VAL A 150 8.05 -9.65 11.23
CA VAL A 150 7.46 -9.25 9.95
C VAL A 150 8.56 -9.11 8.92
N ASP A 151 8.39 -9.70 7.75
CA ASP A 151 9.33 -9.62 6.63
C ASP A 151 9.60 -8.17 6.20
N ARG A 152 10.88 -7.82 6.00
CA ARG A 152 11.28 -6.46 5.64
C ARG A 152 10.69 -5.99 4.31
N TYR A 153 10.48 -6.88 3.34
CA TYR A 153 9.96 -6.51 2.03
C TYR A 153 8.49 -6.14 2.14
N THR A 154 7.71 -6.80 3.01
CA THR A 154 6.34 -6.38 3.34
C THR A 154 6.31 -4.96 3.90
N VAL A 155 7.15 -4.65 4.87
CA VAL A 155 7.18 -3.30 5.49
C VAL A 155 7.64 -2.23 4.48
N ALA A 156 8.67 -2.54 3.69
CA ALA A 156 9.13 -1.63 2.64
C ALA A 156 8.06 -1.39 1.56
N ALA A 157 7.32 -2.43 1.16
CA ALA A 157 6.26 -2.31 0.17
C ALA A 157 5.12 -1.40 0.66
N ILE A 158 4.65 -1.59 1.90
CA ILE A 158 3.63 -0.71 2.51
C ILE A 158 4.14 0.72 2.54
N TRP A 159 5.34 0.95 3.05
CA TRP A 159 5.89 2.31 3.16
C TRP A 159 6.01 3.03 1.79
N GLY A 160 6.40 2.28 0.76
CA GLY A 160 6.50 2.77 -0.62
C GLY A 160 5.15 3.08 -1.27
N ILE A 161 4.12 2.28 -0.99
CA ILE A 161 2.76 2.51 -1.49
C ILE A 161 2.12 3.69 -0.77
N GLU A 162 2.22 3.75 0.55
CA GLU A 162 1.52 4.74 1.39
C GLU A 162 2.10 6.15 1.29
N SER A 163 3.42 6.29 1.08
CA SER A 163 4.07 7.60 1.21
C SER A 163 5.25 7.83 0.27
N ASP A 164 5.50 6.93 -0.68
CA ASP A 164 6.71 6.94 -1.50
C ASP A 164 7.99 7.06 -0.61
N TYR A 165 8.02 6.26 0.46
CA TYR A 165 9.10 6.22 1.44
C TYR A 165 9.34 7.56 2.18
N GLY A 166 8.27 8.31 2.45
CA GLY A 166 8.33 9.61 3.13
C GLY A 166 8.73 10.77 2.22
N ASN A 167 8.59 10.62 0.90
CA ASN A 167 8.75 11.73 -0.03
C ASN A 167 7.66 12.79 0.26
N PRO A 168 7.99 14.09 0.37
CA PRO A 168 6.98 15.14 0.61
C PRO A 168 5.82 15.12 -0.38
N ASN A 169 6.07 14.70 -1.63
CA ASN A 169 5.02 14.57 -2.64
C ASN A 169 4.14 13.32 -2.46
N GLY A 170 4.59 12.33 -1.68
CA GLY A 170 3.87 11.08 -1.40
C GLY A 170 3.09 11.09 -0.08
N MET A 171 3.45 11.94 0.89
CA MET A 171 2.81 11.96 2.22
C MET A 171 1.45 12.68 2.29
N GLY A 172 1.05 13.37 1.22
CA GLY A 172 -0.12 14.24 1.22
C GLY A 172 0.15 15.61 1.84
N SER A 173 -0.66 16.60 1.46
CA SER A 173 -0.45 18.01 1.82
C SER A 173 -1.56 18.61 2.69
N ARG A 174 -2.58 17.83 3.05
CA ARG A 174 -3.72 18.31 3.85
C ARG A 174 -3.37 18.32 5.33
N SER A 175 -3.83 19.35 6.05
CA SER A 175 -3.71 19.40 7.51
C SER A 175 -4.51 18.25 8.13
N VAL A 176 -3.85 17.42 8.95
CA VAL A 176 -4.51 16.31 9.67
C VAL A 176 -5.64 16.86 10.52
N LEU A 177 -5.38 17.91 11.32
CA LEU A 177 -6.39 18.53 12.18
C LEU A 177 -7.59 19.04 11.39
N ARG A 178 -7.38 19.79 10.30
CA ARG A 178 -8.47 20.32 9.49
C ARG A 178 -9.26 19.18 8.85
N SER A 179 -8.57 18.14 8.38
CA SER A 179 -9.20 17.01 7.70
C SER A 179 -10.05 16.18 8.64
N THR A 180 -9.51 15.79 9.81
CA THR A 180 -10.25 15.01 10.79
C THR A 180 -11.39 15.81 11.40
N ALA A 181 -11.18 17.10 11.70
CA ALA A 181 -12.25 17.97 12.18
C ALA A 181 -13.37 18.13 11.15
N THR A 182 -13.04 18.30 9.87
CA THR A 182 -14.05 18.33 8.78
C THR A 182 -14.86 17.05 8.77
N LEU A 183 -14.20 15.89 8.78
CA LEU A 183 -14.87 14.58 8.72
C LEU A 183 -15.62 14.22 10.00
N ALA A 184 -15.22 14.75 11.16
CA ALA A 184 -15.92 14.59 12.42
C ALA A 184 -17.23 15.40 12.47
N CYS A 185 -17.35 16.47 11.67
CA CYS A 185 -18.49 17.38 11.70
C CYS A 185 -19.38 17.33 10.45
N ILE A 186 -18.84 16.90 9.31
CA ILE A 186 -19.50 17.01 8.01
C ILE A 186 -19.41 15.67 7.28
N GLY A 187 -20.53 15.24 6.70
CA GLY A 187 -20.62 13.99 5.96
C GLY A 187 -20.85 12.79 6.87
N ARG A 188 -20.48 11.61 6.38
CA ARG A 188 -20.69 10.33 7.07
C ARG A 188 -19.48 9.90 7.90
N ARG A 189 -19.67 8.88 8.75
CA ARG A 189 -18.63 8.32 9.64
C ARG A 189 -18.08 9.32 10.66
N GLN A 190 -18.86 10.31 11.05
CA GLN A 190 -18.46 11.36 12.00
C GLN A 190 -17.88 10.80 13.30
N ASP A 191 -18.52 9.78 13.88
CA ASP A 191 -18.04 9.13 15.11
C ASP A 191 -16.61 8.59 14.97
N TYR A 192 -16.31 7.94 13.84
CA TYR A 192 -14.98 7.37 13.56
C TYR A 192 -13.89 8.44 13.50
N PHE A 193 -14.21 9.64 13.00
CA PHE A 193 -13.23 10.72 12.87
C PHE A 193 -13.17 11.63 14.09
N ARG A 194 -14.23 11.64 14.91
CA ARG A 194 -14.27 12.37 16.18
C ARG A 194 -13.39 11.70 17.25
N ASP A 195 -13.42 10.37 17.31
CA ASP A 195 -12.80 9.59 18.38
C ASP A 195 -11.30 9.32 18.13
#